data_AF-A0A2J8UYT6-F1
#
_entry.id   AF-A0A2J8UYT6-F1
#
_cell.length_a   1.000
_cell.length_b   1.000
_cell.length_c   1.000
_cell.angle_alpha   90.00
_cell.angle_beta   90.00
_cell.angle_gamma   90.00
#
_symmetry.space_group_name_H-M   'P 1'
#
loop_
_entity.id
_entity.type
_entity.pdbx_description
1 polymer ?
#
loop_
_entity_poly.entity_id
_entity_poly.type
_entity_poly.pdbx_seq_one_letter_code
_entity_poly.pdbx_strand_id
1 'polypeptide(L)'
;ISLPDPGHRLQKRCHLDVPHFAHALWCLHINSLTEDEDVRAMLRGSRLRKIRSRTWHKERLYRLQEDGLSVWFQRRIPRAPSQHIFFVQHIEAVREGHQSEGLRRFGGAFAPARCLTIAFKGRRKNLDLAAPTAEEAQRWVRGLTKLRARLDAMSQRERLDHWIHSYLHRADSNQDSKMSFKEIKSLLRMVNVDM
;
A
#
# COMPACT_ATOMS: atom_id res chain seq x y z
N ILE A 1 -22.20 33.24 -50.65
CA ILE A 1 -20.88 32.84 -50.10
C ILE A 1 -21.10 32.65 -48.62
N SER A 2 -21.26 31.40 -48.19
CA SER A 2 -21.44 31.04 -46.78
C SER A 2 -20.38 30.00 -46.47
N LEU A 3 -19.47 30.36 -45.57
CA LEU A 3 -18.35 29.52 -45.12
C LEU A 3 -18.87 28.29 -44.37
N PRO A 4 -18.24 27.11 -44.49
CA PRO A 4 -18.57 25.95 -43.67
C PRO A 4 -17.91 26.03 -42.29
N ASP A 5 -18.67 25.61 -41.29
CA ASP A 5 -18.35 25.55 -39.86
C ASP A 5 -17.22 24.51 -39.57
N PRO A 6 -16.12 24.86 -38.87
CA PRO A 6 -15.03 23.94 -38.62
C PRO A 6 -15.25 23.10 -37.35
N GLY A 7 -15.53 21.81 -37.58
CA GLY A 7 -14.88 20.73 -36.83
C GLY A 7 -15.44 20.42 -35.44
N HIS A 8 -16.48 19.57 -35.41
CA HIS A 8 -16.75 18.70 -34.27
C HIS A 8 -15.54 17.78 -34.03
N ARG A 9 -14.70 18.17 -33.07
CA ARG A 9 -13.58 17.37 -32.57
C ARG A 9 -14.15 16.15 -31.84
N LEU A 10 -14.10 14.99 -32.50
CA LEU A 10 -14.42 13.67 -31.96
C LEU A 10 -13.76 13.48 -30.57
N GLN A 11 -14.55 13.56 -29.50
CA GLN A 11 -14.19 13.00 -28.21
C GLN A 11 -14.13 11.48 -28.37
N LYS A 12 -12.94 10.96 -28.69
CA LYS A 12 -12.65 9.53 -28.55
C LYS A 12 -12.68 9.20 -27.06
N ARG A 13 -13.84 8.74 -26.59
CA ARG A 13 -14.00 8.05 -25.30
C ARG A 13 -13.10 6.82 -25.32
N CYS A 14 -12.04 6.84 -24.53
CA CYS A 14 -11.32 5.61 -24.20
C CYS A 14 -12.17 4.86 -23.16
N HIS A 15 -13.10 4.01 -23.63
CA HIS A 15 -13.68 2.96 -22.80
C HIS A 15 -12.57 1.92 -22.58
N LEU A 16 -11.90 2.00 -21.44
CA LEU A 16 -11.11 0.89 -20.93
C LEU A 16 -12.09 -0.04 -20.22
N ASP A 17 -12.71 -0.94 -20.98
CA ASP A 17 -13.44 -2.07 -20.40
C ASP A 17 -12.40 -2.99 -19.76
N VAL A 18 -12.18 -2.82 -18.47
CA VAL A 18 -11.35 -3.73 -17.68
C VAL A 18 -12.04 -5.09 -17.70
N PRO A 19 -11.38 -6.18 -18.16
CA PRO A 19 -12.06 -7.45 -18.37
C PRO A 19 -12.73 -7.93 -17.09
N HIS A 20 -14.04 -8.21 -17.16
CA HIS A 20 -14.89 -8.70 -16.08
C HIS A 20 -14.29 -9.91 -15.32
N PHE A 21 -13.45 -10.70 -15.99
CA PHE A 21 -12.71 -11.83 -15.41
C PHE A 21 -11.64 -11.42 -14.39
N ALA A 22 -10.95 -10.29 -14.60
CA ALA A 22 -9.95 -9.79 -13.66
C ALA A 22 -10.61 -9.22 -12.39
N HIS A 23 -11.78 -8.59 -12.52
CA HIS A 23 -12.59 -8.13 -11.38
C HIS A 23 -13.17 -9.30 -10.56
N ALA A 24 -13.61 -10.38 -11.22
CA ALA A 24 -14.09 -11.58 -10.54
C ALA A 24 -12.97 -12.30 -9.76
N LEU A 25 -11.77 -12.41 -10.36
CA LEU A 25 -10.59 -12.93 -9.68
C LEU A 25 -10.14 -12.01 -8.54
N TRP A 26 -10.18 -10.68 -8.72
CA TRP A 26 -9.94 -9.69 -7.67
C TRP A 26 -10.91 -9.83 -6.49
N CYS A 27 -12.21 -9.98 -6.75
CA CYS A 27 -13.21 -10.23 -5.71
C CYS A 27 -12.98 -11.56 -4.98
N LEU A 28 -12.73 -12.67 -5.70
CA LEU A 28 -12.47 -13.97 -5.08
C LEU A 28 -11.18 -13.96 -4.23
N HIS A 29 -10.14 -13.30 -4.72
CA HIS A 29 -8.88 -13.20 -4.00
C HIS A 29 -8.96 -12.21 -2.83
N ILE A 30 -9.58 -11.03 -2.96
CA ILE A 30 -9.66 -10.07 -1.84
C ILE A 30 -10.67 -10.52 -0.78
N ASN A 31 -11.79 -11.13 -1.16
CA ASN A 31 -12.78 -11.62 -0.20
C ASN A 31 -12.20 -12.70 0.74
N SER A 32 -11.31 -13.57 0.25
CA SER A 32 -10.62 -14.54 1.13
C SER A 32 -9.65 -13.90 2.13
N LEU A 33 -9.14 -12.69 1.87
CA LEU A 33 -8.27 -11.96 2.82
C LEU A 33 -9.05 -11.11 3.81
N THR A 34 -10.17 -10.54 3.39
CA THR A 34 -11.06 -9.79 4.30
C THR A 34 -11.76 -10.71 5.29
N GLU A 35 -11.70 -12.03 5.14
CA GLU A 35 -12.13 -12.98 6.18
C GLU A 35 -11.07 -13.19 7.28
N ASP A 36 -9.79 -12.95 7.00
CA ASP A 36 -8.72 -13.12 7.99
C ASP A 36 -8.77 -12.02 9.07
N GLU A 37 -8.78 -12.40 10.35
CA GLU A 37 -8.88 -11.44 11.46
C GLU A 37 -7.68 -10.49 11.53
N ASP A 38 -6.46 -10.99 11.24
CA ASP A 38 -5.24 -10.17 11.27
C ASP A 38 -5.27 -9.13 10.16
N VAL A 39 -5.67 -9.53 8.95
CA VAL A 39 -5.80 -8.63 7.80
C VAL A 39 -6.91 -7.60 8.03
N ARG A 40 -8.07 -8.01 8.55
CA ARG A 40 -9.15 -7.08 8.95
C ARG A 40 -8.69 -6.07 9.99
N ALA A 41 -7.90 -6.50 10.98
CA ALA A 41 -7.34 -5.58 11.95
C ALA A 41 -6.39 -4.57 11.29
N MET A 42 -5.55 -5.01 10.36
CA MET A 42 -4.66 -4.11 9.60
C MET A 42 -5.42 -3.13 8.69
N LEU A 43 -6.56 -3.54 8.10
CA LEU A 43 -7.45 -2.67 7.32
C LEU A 43 -8.11 -1.59 8.18
N ARG A 44 -8.52 -1.91 9.43
CA ARG A 44 -8.96 -0.90 10.40
C ARG A 44 -7.82 0.07 10.74
N GLY A 45 -6.62 -0.49 10.89
CA GLY A 45 -5.38 0.22 11.16
C GLY A 45 -5.04 0.28 12.64
N SER A 46 -3.77 0.55 12.93
CA SER A 46 -3.17 0.51 14.26
C SER A 46 -2.28 1.71 14.51
N ARG A 47 -2.26 2.18 15.76
CA ARG A 47 -1.34 3.24 16.20
C ARG A 47 -0.03 2.63 16.67
N LEU A 48 0.97 2.61 15.79
CA LEU A 48 2.27 2.04 16.08
C LEU A 48 3.31 3.15 16.33
N ARG A 49 4.21 2.94 17.28
CA ARG A 49 5.33 3.86 17.55
C ARG A 49 6.49 3.50 16.65
N LYS A 50 6.82 4.42 15.74
CA LYS A 50 8.03 4.33 14.92
C LYS A 50 9.25 4.72 15.77
N ILE A 51 10.20 3.81 15.88
CA ILE A 51 11.43 3.97 16.65
C ILE A 51 12.58 4.34 15.70
N ARG A 52 13.36 5.37 16.05
CA ARG A 52 14.57 5.75 15.29
C ARG A 52 15.79 6.02 16.17
N SER A 53 15.57 6.38 17.43
CA SER A 53 16.62 6.54 18.44
C SER A 53 16.03 6.35 19.83
N ARG A 54 16.88 6.37 20.87
CA ARG A 54 16.43 6.23 22.28
C ARG A 54 15.39 7.28 22.69
N THR A 55 15.51 8.50 22.17
CA THR A 55 14.62 9.63 22.48
C THR A 55 13.61 9.91 21.37
N TRP A 56 13.79 9.31 20.18
CA TRP A 56 12.88 9.47 19.07
C TRP A 56 12.08 8.18 18.85
N HIS A 57 10.88 8.20 19.42
CA HIS A 57 9.80 7.29 19.08
C HIS A 57 8.52 8.10 18.88
N LYS A 58 7.86 7.95 17.73
CA LYS A 58 6.67 8.73 17.41
C LYS A 58 5.55 7.82 16.95
N GLU A 59 4.39 7.97 17.58
CA GLU A 59 3.17 7.26 17.21
C GLU A 59 2.68 7.73 15.83
N ARG A 60 2.28 6.78 15.00
CA ARG A 60 1.69 6.98 13.69
C ARG A 60 0.58 5.95 13.48
N LEU A 61 -0.49 6.36 12.84
CA LEU A 61 -1.48 5.40 12.33
C LEU A 61 -0.89 4.69 11.10
N TYR A 62 -0.90 3.36 11.12
CA TYR A 62 -0.60 2.50 9.99
C TYR A 62 -1.87 1.77 9.58
N ARG A 63 -2.14 1.67 8.29
CA ARG A 63 -3.35 1.03 7.77
C ARG A 63 -3.07 0.32 6.45
N LEU A 64 -3.45 -0.95 6.36
CA LEU A 64 -3.49 -1.67 5.09
C LEU A 64 -4.60 -1.07 4.21
N GLN A 65 -4.32 -0.83 2.94
CA GLN A 65 -5.33 -0.40 1.98
C GLN A 65 -6.14 -1.59 1.50
N GLU A 66 -7.30 -1.31 0.91
CA GLU A 66 -8.24 -2.34 0.44
C GLU A 66 -7.64 -3.23 -0.66
N ASP A 67 -6.60 -2.76 -1.35
CA ASP A 67 -5.84 -3.57 -2.31
C ASP A 67 -5.08 -4.74 -1.65
N GLY A 68 -4.93 -4.74 -0.32
CA GLY A 68 -4.19 -5.77 0.42
C GLY A 68 -2.68 -5.76 0.17
N LEU A 69 -2.18 -4.82 -0.64
CA LEU A 69 -0.78 -4.76 -1.06
C LEU A 69 -0.08 -3.47 -0.63
N SER A 70 -0.84 -2.46 -0.26
CA SER A 70 -0.33 -1.14 0.10
C SER A 70 -0.59 -0.87 1.58
N VAL A 71 0.43 -0.45 2.31
CA VAL A 71 0.27 0.03 3.70
C VAL A 71 0.48 1.52 3.72
N TRP A 72 -0.59 2.25 4.02
CA TRP A 72 -0.60 3.67 4.29
C TRP A 72 -0.11 3.95 5.71
N PHE A 73 0.57 5.08 5.92
CA PHE A 73 0.91 5.55 7.26
C PHE A 73 0.80 7.07 7.41
N GLN A 74 0.35 7.52 8.58
CA GLN A 74 0.14 8.94 8.85
C GLN A 74 1.45 9.73 8.82
N ARG A 75 1.40 10.97 8.32
CA ARG A 75 2.56 11.87 8.24
C ARG A 75 2.85 12.63 9.55
N ARG A 76 4.02 13.26 9.58
CA ARG A 76 4.38 14.34 10.54
C ARG A 76 3.76 15.69 10.15
N ILE A 77 3.56 15.96 8.84
CA ILE A 77 3.08 17.24 8.28
C ILE A 77 2.17 16.96 7.05
N PRO A 78 0.98 17.56 6.93
CA PRO A 78 0.04 17.29 5.84
C PRO A 78 0.54 17.61 4.41
N ARG A 79 1.41 18.62 4.24
CA ARG A 79 1.67 19.28 2.93
C ARG A 79 2.79 18.74 2.02
N ALA A 80 3.49 17.64 2.35
CA ALA A 80 4.59 17.14 1.49
C ALA A 80 4.09 16.39 0.22
N PRO A 81 4.89 16.22 -0.85
CA PRO A 81 4.45 15.50 -2.07
C PRO A 81 4.64 13.97 -2.04
N SER A 82 5.48 13.41 -1.16
CA SER A 82 5.87 11.99 -1.24
C SER A 82 4.82 11.03 -0.65
N GLN A 83 4.35 10.08 -1.45
CA GLN A 83 3.31 9.11 -1.09
C GLN A 83 3.69 8.35 0.20
N HIS A 84 2.81 8.44 1.20
CA HIS A 84 2.97 7.88 2.54
C HIS A 84 2.51 6.42 2.59
N ILE A 85 3.01 5.65 1.62
CA ILE A 85 2.63 4.27 1.38
C ILE A 85 3.92 3.46 1.22
N PHE A 86 3.91 2.23 1.70
CA PHE A 86 4.86 1.22 1.26
C PHE A 86 4.11 -0.02 0.81
N PHE A 87 4.67 -0.71 -0.17
CA PHE A 87 4.04 -1.89 -0.74
C PHE A 87 4.59 -3.15 -0.07
N VAL A 88 3.72 -4.13 0.14
CA VAL A 88 4.06 -5.45 0.68
C VAL A 88 5.12 -6.13 -0.21
N GLN A 89 5.07 -5.93 -1.52
CA GLN A 89 6.06 -6.48 -2.46
C GLN A 89 7.51 -6.04 -2.17
N HIS A 90 7.69 -4.87 -1.53
CA HIS A 90 9.00 -4.31 -1.17
C HIS A 90 9.49 -4.83 0.17
N ILE A 91 8.70 -5.61 0.91
CA ILE A 91 9.09 -6.20 2.18
C ILE A 91 9.96 -7.42 1.90
N GLU A 92 11.16 -7.41 2.45
CA GLU A 92 12.07 -8.56 2.41
C GLU A 92 11.73 -9.55 3.52
N ALA A 93 11.57 -9.06 4.75
CA ALA A 93 11.26 -9.87 5.91
C ALA A 93 10.50 -9.06 6.96
N VAL A 94 9.70 -9.74 7.77
CA VAL A 94 9.09 -9.20 8.99
C VAL A 94 9.75 -9.93 10.16
N ARG A 95 10.34 -9.17 11.09
CA ARG A 95 11.09 -9.71 12.22
C ARG A 95 10.41 -9.33 13.52
N GLU A 96 10.36 -10.27 14.46
CA GLU A 96 9.72 -10.09 15.75
C GLU A 96 10.72 -9.61 16.81
N GLY A 97 10.22 -8.86 17.78
CA GLY A 97 11.02 -8.37 18.89
C GLY A 97 12.23 -7.55 18.47
N HIS A 98 13.31 -7.65 19.24
CA HIS A 98 14.52 -6.85 19.02
C HIS A 98 15.51 -7.54 18.09
N GLN A 99 15.04 -8.10 16.98
CA GLN A 99 15.92 -8.78 16.02
C GLN A 99 16.67 -7.80 15.10
N SER A 100 16.21 -6.57 14.93
CA SER A 100 16.93 -5.54 14.17
C SER A 100 18.00 -4.85 15.00
N GLU A 101 19.06 -4.37 14.35
CA GLU A 101 20.09 -3.54 15.00
C GLU A 101 19.48 -2.27 15.63
N GLY A 102 18.49 -1.66 14.98
CA GLY A 102 17.79 -0.48 15.49
C GLY A 102 17.02 -0.77 16.77
N LEU A 103 16.26 -1.86 16.83
CA LEU A 103 15.52 -2.24 18.04
C LEU A 103 16.45 -2.74 19.16
N ARG A 104 17.54 -3.45 18.85
CA ARG A 104 18.55 -3.79 19.87
C ARG A 104 19.14 -2.55 20.54
N ARG A 105 19.38 -1.49 19.76
CA ARG A 105 20.00 -0.25 20.26
C ARG A 105 19.01 0.71 20.92
N PHE A 106 17.79 0.80 20.39
CA PHE A 106 16.83 1.87 20.71
C PHE A 106 15.49 1.37 21.25
N GLY A 107 15.22 0.06 21.17
CA GLY A 107 13.95 -0.55 21.56
C GLY A 107 13.82 -0.85 23.06
N GLY A 108 14.86 -0.66 23.88
CA GLY A 108 14.87 -1.06 25.29
C GLY A 108 13.75 -0.50 26.18
N ALA A 109 13.09 0.59 25.77
CA ALA A 109 11.91 1.13 26.45
C ALA A 109 10.61 0.34 26.19
N PHE A 110 10.63 -0.62 25.28
CA PHE A 110 9.47 -1.42 24.88
C PHE A 110 9.76 -2.90 25.10
N ALA A 111 8.74 -3.65 25.55
CA ALA A 111 8.88 -5.09 25.69
C ALA A 111 9.07 -5.75 24.31
N PRO A 112 9.97 -6.73 24.16
CA PRO A 112 10.22 -7.39 22.88
C PRO A 112 8.95 -7.93 22.21
N ALA A 113 8.01 -8.50 22.98
CA ALA A 113 6.75 -9.04 22.45
C ALA A 113 5.87 -7.99 21.74
N ARG A 114 6.10 -6.70 22.00
CA ARG A 114 5.38 -5.57 21.38
C ARG A 114 6.11 -4.99 20.17
N CYS A 115 7.30 -5.47 19.87
CA CYS A 115 8.17 -4.89 18.86
C CYS A 115 8.19 -5.73 17.59
N LEU A 116 8.27 -5.06 16.45
CA LEU A 116 8.46 -5.68 15.15
C LEU A 116 9.31 -4.78 14.25
N THR A 117 9.98 -5.40 13.29
CA THR A 117 10.72 -4.72 12.23
C THR A 117 10.21 -5.18 10.87
N ILE A 118 9.89 -4.21 10.02
CA ILE A 118 9.68 -4.44 8.59
C ILE A 118 11.00 -4.13 7.87
N ALA A 119 11.67 -5.18 7.38
CA ALA A 119 12.87 -5.06 6.56
C ALA A 119 12.46 -4.93 5.09
N PHE A 120 13.01 -3.95 4.39
CA PHE A 120 12.70 -3.70 2.99
C PHE A 120 13.81 -4.24 2.09
N LYS A 121 13.43 -4.69 0.89
CA LYS A 121 14.37 -5.12 -0.15
C LYS A 121 15.28 -3.95 -0.56
N GLY A 122 16.52 -4.27 -0.90
CA GLY A 122 17.50 -3.31 -1.41
C GLY A 122 18.08 -2.38 -0.34
N ARG A 123 18.38 -1.13 -0.70
CA ARG A 123 19.07 -0.16 0.20
C ARG A 123 18.13 0.65 1.10
N ARG A 124 16.85 0.27 1.19
CA ARG A 124 15.85 1.02 1.99
C ARG A 124 16.01 0.68 3.48
N LYS A 125 16.01 1.70 4.33
CA LYS A 125 16.13 1.52 5.79
C LYS A 125 14.96 0.74 6.37
N ASN A 126 15.26 -0.16 7.31
CA ASN A 126 14.27 -0.89 8.10
C ASN A 126 13.30 0.05 8.81
N LEU A 127 12.06 -0.42 8.98
CA LEU A 127 11.04 0.25 9.77
C LEU A 127 10.84 -0.50 11.09
N ASP A 128 11.40 0.05 12.15
CA ASP A 128 11.28 -0.45 13.52
C ASP A 128 10.06 0.16 14.22
N LEU A 129 9.21 -0.70 14.78
CA LEU A 129 7.92 -0.36 15.34
C LEU A 129 7.72 -1.00 16.71
N ALA A 130 6.97 -0.30 17.57
CA ALA A 130 6.40 -0.87 18.79
C ALA A 130 4.88 -0.65 18.80
N ALA A 131 4.14 -1.73 19.04
CA ALA A 131 2.70 -1.72 19.15
C ALA A 131 2.23 -1.38 20.59
N PRO A 132 0.96 -0.94 20.74
CA PRO A 132 0.31 -0.77 22.04
C PRO A 132 0.34 -2.06 22.87
N THR A 133 0.01 -3.20 22.27
CA THR A 133 0.02 -4.51 22.94
C THR A 133 0.81 -5.56 22.15
N ALA A 134 1.12 -6.70 22.79
CA ALA A 134 1.83 -7.80 22.13
C ALA A 134 0.97 -8.43 21.03
N GLU A 135 -0.32 -8.58 21.29
CA GLU A 135 -1.31 -9.12 20.34
C GLU A 135 -1.38 -8.25 19.09
N GLU A 136 -1.35 -6.92 19.24
CA GLU A 136 -1.36 -6.02 18.09
C GLU A 136 -0.06 -6.11 17.28
N ALA A 137 1.11 -6.23 17.92
CA ALA A 137 2.36 -6.50 17.19
C ALA A 137 2.28 -7.82 16.41
N GLN A 138 1.78 -8.87 17.05
CA GLN A 138 1.62 -10.20 16.45
C GLN A 138 0.64 -10.21 15.28
N ARG A 139 -0.48 -9.48 15.37
CA ARG A 139 -1.40 -9.31 14.23
C ARG A 139 -0.70 -8.72 13.03
N TRP A 140 0.11 -7.67 13.22
CA TRP A 140 0.87 -7.07 12.12
C TRP A 140 1.93 -8.02 11.54
N VAL A 141 2.61 -8.79 12.39
CA VAL A 141 3.60 -9.78 11.94
C VAL A 141 2.93 -10.86 11.09
N ARG A 142 1.88 -11.50 11.61
CA ARG A 142 1.16 -12.56 10.90
C ARG A 142 0.51 -12.03 9.63
N GLY A 143 -0.17 -10.89 9.70
CA GLY A 143 -0.85 -10.29 8.55
C GLY A 143 0.13 -9.94 7.43
N LEU A 144 1.24 -9.26 7.71
CA LEU A 144 2.26 -8.95 6.69
C LEU A 144 2.93 -10.22 6.13
N THR A 145 3.17 -11.22 6.97
CA THR A 145 3.75 -12.50 6.54
C THR A 145 2.80 -13.24 5.58
N LYS A 146 1.50 -13.32 5.91
CA LYS A 146 0.46 -13.90 5.06
C LYS A 146 0.35 -13.17 3.72
N LEU A 147 0.28 -11.83 3.75
CA LEU A 147 0.19 -11.01 2.53
C LEU A 147 1.42 -11.21 1.62
N ARG A 148 2.61 -11.33 2.22
CA ARG A 148 3.84 -11.62 1.47
C ARG A 148 3.82 -13.03 0.86
N ALA A 149 3.49 -14.06 1.65
CA ALA A 149 3.43 -15.44 1.15
C ALA A 149 2.46 -15.57 -0.04
N ARG A 150 1.33 -14.86 0.02
CA ARG A 150 0.38 -14.80 -1.07
C ARG A 150 0.94 -14.07 -2.31
N LEU A 151 1.59 -12.93 -2.13
CA LEU A 151 2.26 -12.23 -3.23
C LEU A 151 3.32 -13.10 -3.92
N ASP A 152 4.02 -13.93 -3.15
CA ASP A 152 5.01 -14.86 -3.67
C ASP A 152 4.34 -16.04 -4.41
N ALA A 153 3.11 -16.42 -4.03
CA ALA A 153 2.31 -17.44 -4.71
C ALA A 153 1.61 -16.95 -6.00
N MET A 154 1.43 -15.63 -6.18
CA MET A 154 0.80 -15.08 -7.38
C MET A 154 1.66 -15.26 -8.63
N SER A 155 1.04 -15.68 -9.73
CA SER A 155 1.68 -15.74 -11.05
C SER A 155 2.08 -14.34 -11.54
N GLN A 156 3.02 -14.27 -12.49
CA GLN A 156 3.42 -12.98 -13.08
C GLN A 156 2.24 -12.22 -13.70
N ARG A 157 1.29 -12.93 -14.31
CA ARG A 157 0.08 -12.34 -14.91
C ARG A 157 -0.80 -11.70 -13.83
N GLU A 158 -1.09 -12.42 -12.75
CA GLU A 158 -1.89 -11.89 -11.63
C GLU A 158 -1.21 -10.70 -10.96
N ARG A 159 0.13 -10.70 -10.86
CA ARG A 159 0.88 -9.56 -10.34
C ARG A 159 0.76 -8.33 -11.24
N LEU A 160 0.82 -8.52 -12.55
CA LEU A 160 0.64 -7.43 -13.52
C LEU A 160 -0.78 -6.88 -13.47
N ASP A 161 -1.78 -7.77 -13.52
CA ASP A 161 -3.21 -7.39 -13.47
C ASP A 161 -3.51 -6.61 -12.18
N HIS A 162 -3.01 -7.08 -11.04
CA HIS A 162 -3.16 -6.38 -9.77
C HIS A 162 -2.45 -5.02 -9.76
N TRP A 163 -1.23 -4.96 -10.29
CA TRP A 163 -0.47 -3.70 -10.38
C TRP A 163 -1.23 -2.67 -11.22
N ILE A 164 -1.70 -3.04 -12.41
CA ILE A 164 -2.49 -2.16 -13.28
C ILE A 164 -3.75 -1.69 -12.56
N HIS A 165 -4.49 -2.60 -11.92
CA HIS A 165 -5.72 -2.26 -11.22
C HIS A 165 -5.48 -1.29 -10.05
N SER A 166 -4.45 -1.51 -9.22
CA SER A 166 -4.09 -0.61 -8.12
C SER A 166 -3.76 0.80 -8.62
N TYR A 167 -3.06 0.91 -9.75
CA TYR A 167 -2.73 2.20 -10.35
C TYR A 167 -3.95 2.90 -10.95
N LEU A 168 -4.82 2.17 -11.64
CA LEU A 168 -6.09 2.70 -12.16
C LEU A 168 -6.98 3.21 -11.02
N HIS A 169 -7.18 2.40 -9.98
CA HIS A 169 -8.00 2.78 -8.84
C HIS A 169 -7.43 4.00 -8.08
N ARG A 170 -6.11 4.13 -8.00
CA ARG A 170 -5.47 5.32 -7.41
C ARG A 170 -5.52 6.56 -8.29
N ALA A 171 -5.60 6.38 -9.61
CA ALA A 171 -5.74 7.49 -10.55
C ALA A 171 -7.17 8.01 -10.59
N ASP A 172 -8.16 7.12 -10.47
CA ASP A 172 -9.59 7.43 -10.33
C ASP A 172 -9.87 8.10 -8.97
N SER A 173 -9.68 9.41 -8.93
CA SER A 173 -9.73 10.21 -7.72
C SER A 173 -11.15 10.58 -7.31
N ASN A 174 -12.08 10.60 -8.27
CA ASN A 174 -13.49 10.91 -8.05
C ASN A 174 -14.35 9.63 -7.87
N GLN A 175 -13.75 8.44 -8.04
CA GLN A 175 -14.39 7.13 -7.90
C GLN A 175 -15.59 6.95 -8.84
N ASP A 176 -15.57 7.61 -10.01
CA ASP A 176 -16.65 7.51 -11.00
C ASP A 176 -16.47 6.32 -11.96
N SER A 177 -15.44 5.49 -11.71
CA SER A 177 -15.06 4.32 -12.52
C SER A 177 -14.69 4.69 -13.96
N LYS A 178 -14.39 5.95 -14.23
CA LYS A 178 -13.84 6.46 -15.49
C LYS A 178 -12.53 7.19 -15.19
N MET A 179 -11.76 7.49 -16.23
CA MET A 179 -10.57 8.32 -16.07
C MET A 179 -10.68 9.60 -16.90
N SER A 180 -10.72 10.72 -16.20
CA SER A 180 -10.58 12.04 -16.82
C SER A 180 -9.16 12.25 -17.35
N PHE A 181 -8.96 13.21 -18.25
CA PHE A 181 -7.63 13.56 -18.76
C PHE A 181 -6.64 13.92 -17.65
N LYS A 182 -7.12 14.57 -16.58
CA LYS A 182 -6.31 14.91 -15.39
C LYS A 182 -5.85 13.66 -14.64
N GLU A 183 -6.71 12.64 -14.55
CA GLU A 183 -6.44 11.39 -13.86
C GLU A 183 -5.51 10.49 -14.67
N ILE A 184 -5.69 10.42 -15.99
CA ILE A 184 -4.72 9.82 -16.91
C ILE A 184 -3.36 10.52 -16.76
N LYS A 185 -3.34 11.85 -16.64
CA LYS A 185 -2.10 12.61 -16.42
C LYS A 185 -1.41 12.22 -15.12
N SER A 186 -2.19 12.01 -14.07
CA SER A 186 -1.71 11.53 -12.78
C SER A 186 -1.18 10.10 -12.87
N LEU A 187 -1.90 9.20 -13.54
CA LEU A 187 -1.52 7.81 -13.77
C LEU A 187 -0.17 7.69 -14.47
N LEU A 188 0.01 8.40 -15.58
CA LEU A 188 1.24 8.37 -16.37
C LEU A 188 2.44 8.86 -15.56
N ARG A 189 2.26 9.90 -14.75
CA ARG A 189 3.29 10.34 -13.78
C ARG A 189 3.58 9.28 -12.72
N MET A 190 2.56 8.56 -12.23
CA MET A 190 2.77 7.48 -11.25
C MET A 190 3.57 6.31 -11.83
N VAL A 191 3.42 6.01 -13.12
CA VAL A 191 4.20 4.97 -13.82
C VAL A 191 5.55 5.49 -14.38
N ASN A 192 5.98 6.68 -13.94
CA ASN A 192 7.25 7.29 -14.31
C ASN A 192 7.40 7.57 -15.82
N VAL A 193 6.28 7.86 -16.49
CA VAL A 193 6.27 8.38 -17.87
C VAL A 193 6.25 9.90 -17.81
N ASP A 194 7.22 10.53 -18.49
CA ASP A 194 7.29 11.98 -18.62
C ASP A 194 6.28 12.48 -19.66
N MET A 195 5.70 13.67 -19.42
CA MET A 195 4.57 14.21 -20.18
C MET A 195 4.53 15.72 -20.30
#